data_AF-A0A1F3K096-F1
#
_entry.id   AF-A0A1F3K096-F1
#
_cell.length_a   1.000
_cell.length_b   1.000
_cell.length_c   1.000
_cell.angle_alpha   90.00
_cell.angle_beta   90.00
_cell.angle_gamma   90.00
#
_symmetry.space_group_name_H-M   'P 1'
#
loop_
_entity.id
_entity.type
_entity.pdbx_description
1 polymer ?
#
loop_
_entity_poly.entity_id
_entity_poly.type
_entity_poly.pdbx_seq_one_letter_code
_entity_poly.pdbx_strand_id
1 'polypeptide(L)' 'MKKLDIKQLTTNELRDKVSEQRELITKMELSHAVSPLENPLKLRVIRRELASMLTEQKNRKINELLSLNNK' A
#
# COMPACT_ATOMS: atom_id res chain seq x y z
N MET A 1 7.21 -12.59 4.48
CA MET A 1 7.33 -11.25 3.85
C MET A 1 8.52 -11.25 2.92
N LYS A 2 8.36 -11.78 1.70
CA LYS A 2 9.28 -11.50 0.61
C LYS A 2 8.93 -10.06 0.22
N LYS A 3 9.82 -9.10 0.48
CA LYS A 3 9.64 -7.73 -0.01
C LYS A 3 9.51 -7.87 -1.53
N LEU A 4 8.30 -7.78 -2.07
CA LEU A 4 8.17 -7.36 -3.46
C LEU A 4 8.96 -6.07 -3.51
N ASP A 5 9.92 -5.96 -4.42
CA ASP A 5 10.72 -4.75 -4.55
C ASP A 5 9.79 -3.63 -5.01
N ILE A 6 9.18 -2.94 -4.03
CA ILE A 6 8.24 -1.82 -4.27
C ILE A 6 8.94 -0.74 -5.11
N LYS A 7 10.28 -0.70 -5.04
CA LYS A 7 11.16 0.15 -5.84
C LYS A 7 11.17 -0.18 -7.34
N GLN A 8 10.90 -1.43 -7.73
CA GLN A 8 10.84 -1.84 -9.14
C GLN A 8 9.51 -1.48 -9.81
N LEU A 9 8.47 -1.17 -9.04
CA LEU A 9 7.17 -0.78 -9.58
C LEU A 9 7.21 0.62 -10.17
N THR A 10 6.57 0.80 -11.32
CA THR A 10 6.32 2.13 -11.88
C THR A 10 5.38 2.93 -10.97
N THR A 11 5.32 4.26 -11.14
CA THR A 11 4.42 5.12 -10.34
C THR A 11 2.95 4.74 -10.54
N ASN A 12 2.58 4.33 -11.77
CA ASN A 12 1.23 3.91 -12.12
C ASN A 12 0.89 2.57 -11.47
N GLU A 13 1.74 1.56 -11.64
CA GLU A 13 1.55 0.24 -10.99
C GLU A 13 1.48 0.33 -9.47
N LEU A 14 2.29 1.21 -8.86
CA LEU A 14 2.26 1.46 -7.42
C LEU A 14 0.93 2.09 -6.98
N ARG A 15 0.31 2.91 -7.84
CA ARG A 15 -1.00 3.51 -7.56
C ARG A 15 -2.12 2.49 -7.68
N ASP A 16 -2.08 1.66 -8.72
CA ASP A 16 -3.08 0.63 -8.98
C ASP A 16 -3.09 -0.40 -7.85
N LYS A 17 -1.90 -0.89 -7.44
CA LYS A 17 -1.78 -1.81 -6.29
C LYS A 17 -2.28 -1.21 -4.99
N VAL A 18 -2.08 0.08 -4.76
CA VAL A 18 -2.61 0.78 -3.59
C VAL A 18 -4.14 0.80 -3.61
N SER A 19 -4.76 0.96 -4.78
CA SER A 19 -6.22 0.90 -4.93
C SER A 19 -6.74 -0.50 -4.63
N GLU A 20 -6.15 -1.52 -5.25
CA GLU A 20 -6.52 -2.93 -5.04
C GLU A 20 -6.40 -3.33 -3.56
N GLN A 21 -5.31 -2.93 -2.89
CA GLN A 21 -5.11 -3.24 -1.48
C GLN A 21 -6.13 -2.54 -0.57
N ARG A 22 -6.57 -1.33 -0.91
CA ARG A 22 -7.62 -0.62 -0.15
C ARG A 22 -8.95 -1.35 -0.29
N GLU A 23 -9.33 -1.73 -1.50
CA GLU A 23 -10.56 -2.50 -1.75
C GLU A 23 -10.54 -3.84 -1.00
N LEU A 24 -9.39 -4.53 -1.01
CA LEU A 24 -9.21 -5.77 -0.27
C LEU A 24 -9.40 -5.58 1.24
N ILE A 25 -8.81 -4.53 1.83
CA ILE A 25 -9.00 -4.20 3.25
C ILE A 25 -10.47 -3.94 3.54
N THR A 26 -11.15 -3.12 2.75
CA THR A 26 -12.57 -2.81 2.95
C THR A 26 -13.42 -4.07 2.87
N LYS A 27 -13.18 -4.95 1.88
CA LYS A 27 -13.88 -6.23 1.76
C LYS A 27 -13.65 -7.12 2.98
N MET A 28 -12.43 -7.17 3.51
CA MET A 28 -12.10 -7.95 4.70
C MET A 28 -12.73 -7.36 5.96
N GLU A 29 -12.81 -6.05 6.10
CA GLU A 29 -13.47 -5.36 7.22
C GLU A 29 -14.98 -5.62 7.22
N LEU A 30 -15.62 -5.53 6.05
CA LEU A 30 -17.03 -5.88 5.88
C LEU A 30 -17.30 -7.35 6.21
N SER A 31 -16.45 -8.25 5.71
CA SER A 31 -16.54 -9.68 6.02
C SER A 31 -16.37 -9.92 7.53
N HIS A 32 -15.43 -9.23 8.18
CA HIS A 32 -15.20 -9.34 9.62
C HIS A 32 -16.40 -8.90 10.47
N ALA A 33 -17.11 -7.86 10.03
CA ALA A 33 -18.28 -7.35 10.71
C ALA A 33 -19.46 -8.34 10.66
N VAL A 34 -19.56 -9.14 9.59
CA VAL A 34 -20.63 -10.14 9.42
C VAL A 34 -20.24 -11.48 10.05
N SER A 35 -18.97 -11.87 9.96
CA SER A 35 -18.46 -13.14 10.50
C SER A 35 -17.04 -12.94 11.06
N PRO A 36 -16.69 -13.58 12.20
CA PRO A 36 -15.31 -13.57 12.68
C PRO A 36 -14.34 -14.00 11.58
N LEU A 37 -13.25 -13.23 11.40
CA LEU A 37 -12.22 -13.58 10.43
C LEU A 37 -11.49 -14.85 10.89
N GLU A 38 -11.30 -15.79 9.97
CA GLU A 38 -10.50 -17.01 10.23
C GLU A 38 -9.09 -16.69 10.71
N ASN A 39 -8.51 -15.59 10.23
CA ASN A 39 -7.20 -15.14 10.67
C ASN A 39 -7.07 -13.60 10.65
N PRO A 40 -7.20 -12.93 11.81
CA PRO A 40 -7.07 -11.47 11.91
C PRO A 40 -5.65 -10.96 11.60
N LEU A 41 -4.62 -11.81 11.66
CA LEU A 41 -3.24 -11.41 11.34
C LEU A 41 -3.08 -11.09 9.85
N LYS A 42 -3.89 -11.68 8.96
CA LYS A 42 -3.86 -11.38 7.52
C LYS A 42 -4.15 -9.90 7.27
N LEU A 43 -5.14 -9.34 7.96
CA LEU A 43 -5.49 -7.93 7.85
C LEU A 43 -4.33 -7.02 8.28
N ARG A 44 -3.62 -7.40 9.36
CA ARG A 44 -2.42 -6.67 9.82
C ARG A 44 -1.30 -6.69 8.78
N VAL A 45 -1.08 -7.83 8.11
CA VAL A 45 -0.05 -7.95 7.05
C VAL A 45 -0.37 -7.04 5.88
N ILE A 46 -1.61 -7.08 5.37
CA ILE A 46 -2.05 -6.28 4.23
C ILE A 46 -1.95 -4.78 4.55
N ARG A 47 -2.36 -4.34 5.75
CA ARG A 47 -2.19 -2.94 6.18
C ARG A 47 -0.73 -2.50 6.19
N ARG A 48 0.20 -3.38 6.59
CA ARG A 48 1.64 -3.07 6.60
C ARG A 48 2.21 -2.97 5.18
N GLU A 49 1.73 -3.79 4.27
CA GLU A 49 2.10 -3.74 2.85
C GLU A 49 1.63 -2.42 2.23
N LEU A 50 0.36 -2.04 2.47
CA LEU A 50 -0.18 -0.75 2.02
C LEU A 50 0.62 0.44 2.55
N ALA A 51 0.97 0.43 3.84
CA ALA A 51 1.77 1.49 4.46
C ALA A 51 3.15 1.62 3.80
N SER A 52 3.78 0.50 3.43
CA SER A 52 5.06 0.50 2.73
C SER A 52 4.94 1.14 1.33
N MET A 53 3.88 0.83 0.59
CA MET A 53 3.62 1.43 -0.72
C MET A 53 3.33 2.93 -0.65
N LEU A 54 2.53 3.36 0.32
CA LEU A 54 2.25 4.79 0.54
C LEU A 54 3.51 5.58 0.93
N THR A 55 4.39 4.96 1.72
CA THR A 55 5.68 5.56 2.09
C THR A 55 6.55 5.78 0.85
N GLU A 56 6.61 4.81 -0.05
CA GLU A 56 7.34 4.94 -1.31
C GLU A 56 6.75 6.04 -2.21
N GLN A 57 5.42 6.13 -2.34
CA GLN A 57 4.78 7.23 -3.08
C GLN A 57 5.16 8.60 -2.52
N LYS A 58 5.14 8.74 -1.19
CA LYS A 58 5.53 9.99 -0.52
C LYS A 58 7.01 10.32 -0.78
N ASN A 59 7.89 9.34 -0.69
CA ASN A 59 9.32 9.53 -0.96
C ASN A 59 9.56 10.00 -2.41
N ARG A 60 8.89 9.39 -3.40
CA ARG A 60 8.99 9.82 -4.81
C ARG A 60 8.54 11.26 -4.99
N LYS A 61 7.42 11.64 -4.39
CA LYS A 61 6.91 13.02 -4.45
C LYS A 61 7.86 14.02 -3.78
N ILE A 62 8.46 13.67 -2.64
CA ILE A 62 9.44 14.53 -1.97
C ILE A 62 10.68 14.72 -2.85
N ASN A 63 11.19 13.65 -3.46
CA ASN A 63 12.35 13.73 -4.35
C ASN A 63 12.08 14.59 -5.58
N GLU A 64 10.88 14.52 -6.15
CA GLU A 64 10.43 15.39 -7.24
C GLU A 64 10.35 16.86 -6.81
N LEU A 65 9.81 17.15 -5.62
CA LEU A 65 9.78 18.52 -5.09
C LEU A 65 11.18 19.08 -4.81
N LEU A 66 12.09 18.26 -4.29
CA LEU A 66 13.47 18.66 -4.05
C LEU A 66 14.22 18.93 -5.36
N SER A 67 13.94 18.19 -6.43
CA SER A 67 14.58 18.44 -7.73
C SER A 67 14.06 19.71 -8.41
N LEU A 68 12.81 20.09 -8.16
CA LEU A 68 12.21 21.33 -8.64
C LEU A 68 12.76 22.56 -7.91
N ASN A 69 13.01 22.46 -6.60
CA ASN A 69 13.49 23.59 -5.79
C ASN A 69 14.98 23.91 -5.97
N ASN A 70 15.73 22.99 -6.60
CA ASN A 70 17.15 23.12 -6.91
C ASN A 70 17.41 23.51 -8.38
N LYS A 71 16.38 23.87 -9.14
CA LYS A 71 16.43 24.45 -10.48
C LYS A 71 16.09 25.94 -10.41
#